data_AF-A0A6A6N8W6-F1
#
_entry.id   AF-A0A6A6N8W6-F1
#
_cell.length_a   1.000
_cell.length_b   1.000
_cell.length_c   1.000
_cell.angle_alpha   90.00
_cell.angle_beta   90.00
_cell.angle_gamma   90.00
#
_symmetry.space_group_name_H-M   'P 1'
#
loop_
_entity.id
_entity.type
_entity.pdbx_description
1 polymer ?
#
loop_
_entity_poly.entity_id
_entity_poly.type
_entity_poly.pdbx_seq_one_letter_code
_entity_poly.pdbx_strand_id
1 'polypeptide(L)'
;MYIAIITCLEICFSGIVIPGIIVEFQSPLPDPVRSILEEGINLYRHFTFLELLIVKEQLRKIAKGEYTTPIIERRKLGTIVFAAINLPVPEICSSLDNLAQKNPKVEAFLQDKHLEHNLKKTHLTLAHKRSHGVTAVASYGMFLNQKVPVELTALLFTDKMAALEAQPGSVDGEKVVSKNEWPHVTIWTAEGVAPKEANTLPRLFSEGKATRVEFSPPITISGTVQFY
;
A
#
# COMPACT_ATOMS: atom_id res chain seq x y z
N MET A 1 -8.65 19.11 26.26
CA MET A 1 -8.33 17.72 25.83
C MET A 1 -7.01 17.59 25.04
N TYR A 2 -6.23 18.66 24.84
CA TYR A 2 -4.88 18.60 24.22
C TYR A 2 -3.73 18.58 25.24
N ILE A 3 -4.03 18.88 26.51
CA ILE A 3 -3.03 19.01 27.58
C ILE A 3 -2.56 17.63 28.08
N ALA A 4 -3.41 16.59 28.01
CA ALA A 4 -3.10 15.25 28.53
C ALA A 4 -2.12 14.44 27.67
N ILE A 5 -2.05 14.69 26.36
CA ILE A 5 -1.12 13.99 25.45
C ILE A 5 0.31 14.52 25.63
N ILE A 6 0.45 15.82 25.92
CA ILE A 6 1.75 16.44 26.20
C ILE A 6 2.31 15.95 27.54
N THR A 7 1.47 15.79 28.57
CA THR A 7 1.92 15.27 29.87
C THR A 7 2.35 13.81 29.79
N CYS A 8 1.71 12.98 28.95
CA CYS A 8 2.12 11.59 28.77
C CYS A 8 3.49 11.48 28.05
N LEU A 9 3.75 12.38 27.08
CA LEU A 9 5.09 12.51 26.49
C LEU A 9 6.12 13.09 27.46
N GLU A 10 5.78 14.10 28.27
CA GLU A 10 6.70 14.68 29.26
C GLU A 10 7.06 13.70 30.39
N ILE A 11 6.14 12.83 30.81
CA ILE A 11 6.44 11.77 31.79
C ILE A 11 7.40 10.73 31.18
N CYS A 12 7.24 10.39 29.89
CA CYS A 12 8.20 9.53 29.19
C CYS A 12 9.56 10.23 28.90
N PHE A 13 9.58 11.56 28.75
CA PHE A 13 10.80 12.32 28.43
C PHE A 13 11.59 12.82 29.65
N SER A 14 10.99 12.82 30.85
CA SER A 14 11.66 13.20 32.10
C SER A 14 12.33 12.00 32.81
N GLY A 15 11.98 10.78 32.43
CA GLY A 15 12.61 9.54 32.88
C GLY A 15 13.73 9.11 31.95
N ILE A 16 14.92 9.61 32.20
CA ILE A 16 16.17 9.17 31.59
C ILE A 16 16.28 7.64 31.61
N VAL A 17 16.20 6.99 30.43
CA VAL A 17 16.66 5.60 30.27
C VAL A 17 18.13 5.65 29.86
N ILE A 18 19.00 5.82 30.85
CA ILE A 18 20.40 5.39 30.77
C ILE A 18 20.39 3.86 30.96
N PRO A 19 21.16 3.08 30.18
CA PRO A 19 21.21 1.63 30.37
C PRO A 19 21.80 1.34 31.75
N GLY A 20 20.96 0.88 32.67
CA GLY A 20 21.37 0.52 34.03
C GLY A 20 20.40 0.82 35.18
N ILE A 21 19.23 1.43 34.94
CA ILE A 21 18.27 1.71 36.02
C ILE A 21 16.92 1.03 35.74
N ILE A 22 16.58 0.08 36.60
CA ILE A 22 15.24 -0.50 36.73
C ILE A 22 14.33 0.62 37.25
N VAL A 23 13.31 1.00 36.48
CA VAL A 23 12.25 1.89 36.95
C VAL A 23 11.27 1.04 37.75
N GLU A 24 11.39 1.04 39.08
CA GLU A 24 10.34 0.54 39.96
C GLU A 24 9.13 1.48 39.88
N PHE A 25 8.05 1.02 39.24
CA PHE A 25 6.75 1.66 39.36
C PHE A 25 6.22 1.42 40.77
N GLN A 26 5.99 2.49 41.54
CA GLN A 26 5.21 2.38 42.77
C GLN A 26 3.76 1.98 42.41
N SER A 27 3.45 0.69 42.62
CA SER A 27 2.17 -0.02 42.72
C SER A 27 0.82 0.67 42.37
N PRO A 28 -0.16 -0.11 41.87
CA PRO A 28 -0.20 -0.75 40.57
C PRO A 28 -0.90 0.15 39.53
N LEU A 29 -0.36 0.18 38.31
CA LEU A 29 -1.01 0.83 37.17
C LEU A 29 -2.21 -0.02 36.73
N PRO A 30 -3.36 0.59 36.36
CA PRO A 30 -4.47 -0.14 35.77
C PRO A 30 -4.04 -0.90 34.50
N ASP A 31 -4.48 -2.14 34.32
CA ASP A 31 -4.09 -3.01 33.19
C ASP A 31 -4.16 -2.35 31.79
N PRO A 32 -5.16 -1.49 31.48
CA PRO A 32 -5.21 -0.79 30.20
C PRO A 32 -4.01 0.16 29.99
N VAL A 33 -3.52 0.79 31.05
CA VAL A 33 -2.40 1.73 31.01
C VAL A 33 -1.09 0.98 30.80
N ARG A 34 -0.96 -0.20 31.42
CA ARG A 34 0.20 -1.08 31.26
C ARG A 34 0.33 -1.60 29.82
N SER A 35 -0.78 -2.06 29.23
CA SER A 35 -0.83 -2.55 27.85
C SER A 35 -0.40 -1.48 26.84
N ILE A 36 -0.87 -0.25 27.01
CA ILE A 36 -0.53 0.88 26.12
C ILE A 36 0.94 1.27 26.26
N LEU A 37 1.49 1.24 27.47
CA LEU A 37 2.91 1.52 27.72
C LEU A 37 3.82 0.43 27.16
N GLU A 38 3.45 -0.84 27.30
CA GLU A 38 4.22 -1.97 26.74
C GLU A 38 4.19 -1.99 25.20
N GLU A 39 3.06 -1.65 24.58
CA GLU A 39 2.97 -1.45 23.11
C GLU A 39 3.83 -0.26 22.66
N GLY A 40 3.77 0.87 23.39
CA GLY A 40 4.60 2.04 23.13
C GLY A 40 6.09 1.70 23.19
N ILE A 41 6.55 1.10 24.29
CA ILE A 41 7.95 0.72 24.51
C ILE A 41 8.44 -0.28 23.44
N ASN A 42 7.59 -1.22 23.01
CA ASN A 42 7.92 -2.14 21.92
C ASN A 42 8.06 -1.43 20.56
N LEU A 43 7.26 -0.39 20.30
CA LEU A 43 7.45 0.50 19.14
C LEU A 43 8.78 1.28 19.21
N TYR A 44 9.23 1.69 20.40
CA TYR A 44 10.49 2.40 20.59
C TYR A 44 11.73 1.52 20.37
N ARG A 45 11.61 0.19 20.53
CA ARG A 45 12.74 -0.76 20.43
C ARG A 45 13.34 -0.92 19.03
N HIS A 46 12.70 -0.35 18.01
CA HIS A 46 13.14 -0.40 16.60
C HIS A 46 13.78 0.90 16.09
N PHE A 47 13.81 1.97 16.90
CA PHE A 47 14.37 3.26 16.49
C PHE A 47 15.74 3.49 17.13
N THR A 48 16.68 4.00 16.36
CA THR A 48 17.99 4.41 16.84
C THR A 48 17.89 5.72 17.63
N PHE A 49 18.80 5.93 18.59
CA PHE A 49 18.84 7.13 19.45
C PHE A 49 18.88 8.44 18.63
N LEU A 50 19.47 8.40 17.44
CA LEU A 50 19.60 9.55 16.55
C LEU A 50 18.24 9.95 15.94
N GLU A 51 17.42 8.97 15.55
CA GLU A 51 16.08 9.19 15.00
C GLU A 51 15.14 9.79 16.07
N LEU A 52 15.29 9.34 17.32
CA LEU A 52 14.54 9.87 18.46
C LEU A 52 14.83 11.34 18.75
N LEU A 53 16.09 11.76 18.61
CA LEU A 53 16.48 13.17 18.78
C LEU A 53 15.90 14.05 17.67
N ILE A 54 15.87 13.56 16.43
CA ILE A 54 15.29 14.26 15.29
C ILE A 54 13.78 14.47 15.52
N VAL A 55 13.07 13.41 15.91
CA VAL A 55 11.62 13.48 16.19
C VAL A 55 11.34 14.41 17.37
N LYS A 56 12.13 14.34 18.45
CA LYS A 56 12.00 15.24 19.62
C LYS A 56 12.13 16.71 19.23
N GLU A 57 13.10 17.03 18.40
CA GLU A 57 13.34 18.42 17.97
C GLU A 57 12.25 18.92 17.02
N GLN A 58 11.73 18.05 16.15
CA GLN A 58 10.56 18.36 15.32
C GLN A 58 9.30 18.60 16.17
N LEU A 59 9.05 17.77 17.18
CA LEU A 59 7.92 17.95 18.10
C LEU A 59 8.02 19.25 18.91
N ARG A 60 9.23 19.65 19.33
CA ARG A 60 9.47 20.95 19.98
C ARG A 60 9.13 22.12 19.07
N LYS A 61 9.55 22.08 17.81
CA LYS A 61 9.22 23.13 16.82
C LYS A 61 7.72 23.24 16.59
N ILE A 62 7.00 22.11 16.56
CA ILE A 62 5.54 22.08 16.47
C ILE A 62 4.90 22.70 17.72
N ALA A 63 5.36 22.34 18.92
CA ALA A 63 4.84 22.87 20.18
C ALA A 63 5.03 24.40 20.32
N LYS A 64 6.12 24.93 19.74
CA LYS A 64 6.40 26.37 19.69
C LYS A 64 5.65 27.11 18.57
N GLY A 65 4.88 26.40 17.75
CA GLY A 65 4.18 26.99 16.59
C GLY A 65 5.11 27.38 15.44
N GLU A 66 6.38 26.96 15.48
CA GLU A 66 7.42 27.26 14.49
C GLU A 66 7.37 26.29 13.28
N TYR A 67 6.34 25.45 13.23
CA TYR A 67 6.10 24.54 12.12
C TYR A 67 5.10 25.18 11.14
N THR A 68 5.58 25.50 9.94
CA THR A 68 4.69 25.67 8.80
C THR A 68 4.07 24.32 8.49
N THR A 69 2.80 24.14 8.83
CA THR A 69 2.03 23.01 8.30
C THR A 69 2.18 23.03 6.79
N PRO A 70 2.74 21.99 6.14
CA PRO A 70 2.48 21.81 4.74
C PRO A 70 0.96 21.76 4.66
N ILE A 71 0.40 22.58 3.77
CA ILE A 71 -1.04 22.58 3.47
C ILE A 71 -1.32 21.27 2.71
N ILE A 72 -1.07 20.14 3.35
CA ILE A 72 -1.59 18.84 2.97
C ILE A 72 -2.90 18.78 3.72
N GLU A 73 -3.98 18.89 2.96
CA GLU A 73 -5.36 18.84 3.40
C GLU A 73 -5.54 17.85 4.58
N ARG A 74 -5.53 18.35 5.82
CA ARG A 74 -5.82 17.58 7.05
C ARG A 74 -7.18 16.85 7.00
N ARG A 75 -7.98 17.04 5.95
CA ARG A 75 -9.33 16.50 5.78
C ARG A 75 -9.39 15.12 5.10
N LYS A 76 -8.31 14.55 4.55
CA LYS A 76 -8.39 13.26 3.80
C LYS A 76 -7.83 12.02 4.48
N LEU A 77 -7.03 12.12 5.54
CA LEU A 77 -6.40 10.92 6.15
C LEU A 77 -7.41 9.93 6.77
N GLY A 78 -8.55 10.41 7.29
CA GLY A 78 -9.59 9.55 7.85
C GLY A 78 -10.37 8.73 6.81
N THR A 79 -10.35 9.17 5.55
CA THR A 79 -11.09 8.54 4.43
C THR A 79 -10.26 7.58 3.61
N ILE A 80 -8.95 7.48 3.83
CA ILE A 80 -8.09 6.58 3.06
C ILE A 80 -8.46 5.12 3.39
N VAL A 81 -8.96 4.43 2.38
CA VAL A 81 -9.31 3.02 2.32
C VAL A 81 -8.13 2.18 1.82
N PHE A 82 -7.36 2.63 0.82
CA PHE A 82 -6.23 1.87 0.29
C PHE A 82 -5.16 2.71 -0.42
N ALA A 83 -3.97 2.15 -0.54
CA ALA A 83 -2.86 2.66 -1.34
C ALA A 83 -2.73 1.83 -2.63
N ALA A 84 -2.47 2.49 -3.76
CA ALA A 84 -2.29 1.81 -5.04
C ALA A 84 -1.36 2.58 -5.98
N ILE A 85 -0.82 1.88 -6.96
CA ILE A 85 -0.12 2.48 -8.11
C ILE A 85 -1.13 2.60 -9.25
N ASN A 86 -1.47 3.82 -9.65
CA ASN A 86 -2.28 4.06 -10.85
C ASN A 86 -1.45 3.80 -12.09
N LEU A 87 -1.98 2.98 -12.99
CA LEU A 87 -1.36 2.71 -14.28
C LEU A 87 -2.10 3.48 -15.38
N PRO A 88 -1.39 3.93 -16.42
CA PRO A 88 -2.01 4.56 -17.58
C PRO A 88 -2.77 3.51 -18.40
N VAL A 89 -4.09 3.71 -18.52
CA VAL A 89 -4.98 2.82 -19.30
C VAL A 89 -4.49 2.64 -20.75
N PRO A 90 -4.04 3.68 -21.49
CA PRO A 90 -3.59 3.50 -22.88
C PRO A 90 -2.43 2.50 -22.99
N GLU A 91 -1.45 2.56 -22.09
CA GLU A 91 -0.31 1.63 -22.12
C GLU A 91 -0.73 0.20 -21.77
N ILE A 92 -1.70 0.03 -20.87
CA ILE A 92 -2.31 -1.28 -20.56
C ILE A 92 -3.03 -1.84 -21.79
N CYS A 93 -3.88 -1.05 -22.44
CA CYS A 93 -4.59 -1.45 -23.65
C CYS A 93 -3.62 -1.83 -24.76
N SER A 94 -2.64 -0.98 -25.08
CA SER A 94 -1.61 -1.29 -26.08
C SER A 94 -0.83 -2.58 -25.77
N SER A 95 -0.53 -2.83 -24.48
CA SER A 95 0.14 -4.08 -24.06
C SER A 95 -0.73 -5.32 -24.29
N LEU A 96 -2.03 -5.21 -24.05
CA LEU A 96 -3.01 -6.27 -24.27
C LEU A 96 -3.24 -6.53 -25.77
N ASP A 97 -3.30 -5.49 -26.59
CA ASP A 97 -3.47 -5.61 -28.05
C ASP A 97 -2.25 -6.32 -28.67
N ASN A 98 -1.05 -5.93 -28.25
CA ASN A 98 0.19 -6.58 -28.66
C ASN A 98 0.24 -8.06 -28.25
N LEU A 99 -0.36 -8.42 -27.11
CA LEU A 99 -0.47 -9.81 -26.67
C LEU A 99 -1.52 -10.58 -27.48
N ALA A 100 -2.67 -9.96 -27.77
CA ALA A 100 -3.74 -10.53 -28.59
C ALA A 100 -3.25 -10.90 -29.99
N GLN A 101 -2.49 -10.02 -30.65
CA GLN A 101 -1.91 -10.28 -31.97
C GLN A 101 -1.02 -11.53 -32.02
N LYS A 102 -0.45 -11.95 -30.87
CA LYS A 102 0.44 -13.10 -30.76
C LYS A 102 -0.25 -14.35 -30.19
N ASN A 103 -1.45 -14.20 -29.63
CA ASN A 103 -2.14 -15.27 -28.94
C ASN A 103 -3.65 -15.25 -29.25
N PRO A 104 -4.12 -16.16 -30.12
CA PRO A 104 -5.52 -16.23 -30.54
C PRO A 104 -6.52 -16.40 -29.37
N LYS A 105 -6.11 -17.02 -28.26
CA LYS A 105 -6.97 -17.16 -27.07
C LYS A 105 -7.17 -15.81 -26.38
N VAL A 106 -6.14 -14.97 -26.35
CA VAL A 106 -6.22 -13.61 -25.79
C VAL A 106 -7.05 -12.73 -26.71
N GLU A 107 -6.82 -12.80 -28.03
CA GLU A 107 -7.63 -12.10 -29.02
C GLU A 107 -9.12 -12.42 -28.88
N ALA A 108 -9.47 -13.71 -28.90
CA ALA A 108 -10.85 -14.17 -28.73
C ALA A 108 -11.45 -13.74 -27.39
N PHE A 109 -10.65 -13.75 -26.31
CA PHE A 109 -11.11 -13.29 -25.00
C PHE A 109 -11.40 -11.78 -24.96
N LEU A 110 -10.59 -10.95 -25.63
CA LEU A 110 -10.71 -9.49 -25.54
C LEU A 110 -11.74 -8.89 -26.51
N GLN A 111 -12.07 -9.60 -27.60
CA GLN A 111 -12.85 -9.10 -28.73
C GLN A 111 -14.17 -8.42 -28.34
N ASP A 112 -14.87 -8.92 -27.31
CA ASP A 112 -16.19 -8.45 -26.89
C ASP A 112 -16.17 -7.51 -25.67
N LYS A 113 -14.99 -7.22 -25.11
CA LYS A 113 -14.85 -6.51 -23.83
C LYS A 113 -14.75 -5.01 -23.98
N HIS A 114 -14.38 -4.53 -25.17
CA HIS A 114 -14.22 -3.12 -25.49
C HIS A 114 -13.44 -2.36 -24.40
N LEU A 115 -12.27 -2.90 -24.02
CA LEU A 115 -11.52 -2.41 -22.85
C LEU A 115 -11.16 -0.92 -22.96
N GLU A 116 -10.82 -0.42 -24.15
CA GLU A 116 -10.50 0.99 -24.35
C GLU A 116 -11.64 1.94 -23.92
N HIS A 117 -12.90 1.49 -24.05
CA HIS A 117 -14.07 2.27 -23.69
C HIS A 117 -14.52 2.02 -22.23
N ASN A 118 -14.36 0.78 -21.76
CA ASN A 118 -14.90 0.35 -20.47
C ASN A 118 -13.91 0.52 -19.31
N LEU A 119 -12.61 0.42 -19.58
CA LEU A 119 -11.55 0.48 -18.57
C LEU A 119 -11.17 1.92 -18.24
N LYS A 120 -11.93 2.57 -17.35
CA LYS A 120 -11.70 3.98 -17.01
C LYS A 120 -10.45 4.22 -16.15
N LYS A 121 -10.02 3.19 -15.41
CA LYS A 121 -8.92 3.29 -14.47
C LYS A 121 -8.33 1.92 -14.19
N THR A 122 -7.00 1.85 -14.17
CA THR A 122 -6.24 0.67 -13.76
C THR A 122 -5.35 1.03 -12.59
N HIS A 123 -5.26 0.11 -11.63
CA HIS A 123 -4.38 0.29 -10.50
C HIS A 123 -3.89 -1.05 -9.97
N LEU A 124 -2.65 -1.06 -9.50
CA LEU A 124 -2.10 -2.14 -8.68
C LEU A 124 -2.30 -1.77 -7.21
N THR A 125 -3.13 -2.53 -6.49
CA THR A 125 -3.31 -2.29 -5.06
C THR A 125 -2.05 -2.68 -4.28
N LEU A 126 -1.55 -1.77 -3.46
CA LEU A 126 -0.39 -1.98 -2.59
C LEU A 126 -0.83 -2.47 -1.21
N ALA A 127 -1.80 -1.80 -0.60
CA ALA A 127 -2.38 -2.24 0.66
C ALA A 127 -3.78 -1.68 0.83
N HIS A 128 -4.70 -2.52 1.32
CA HIS A 128 -6.04 -2.13 1.72
C HIS A 128 -6.20 -2.09 3.25
N LYS A 129 -6.83 -1.04 3.79
CA LYS A 129 -7.01 -0.80 5.24
C LYS A 129 -7.70 -1.96 5.95
N ARG A 130 -8.73 -2.55 5.33
CA ARG A 130 -9.47 -3.69 5.89
C ARG A 130 -8.59 -4.94 6.07
N SER A 131 -7.63 -5.15 5.17
CA SER A 131 -6.83 -6.38 5.14
C SER A 131 -5.49 -6.22 5.86
N HIS A 132 -4.91 -5.02 5.82
CA HIS A 132 -3.54 -4.78 6.30
C HIS A 132 -3.44 -3.71 7.39
N GLY A 133 -4.54 -3.07 7.77
CA GLY A 133 -4.57 -2.02 8.79
C GLY A 133 -4.13 -0.65 8.28
N VAL A 134 -4.38 0.38 9.10
CA VAL A 134 -4.12 1.79 8.75
C VAL A 134 -2.62 2.06 8.61
N THR A 135 -1.80 1.50 9.49
CA THR A 135 -0.34 1.68 9.48
C THR A 135 0.29 1.19 8.18
N ALA A 136 -0.16 0.04 7.67
CA ALA A 136 0.34 -0.49 6.40
C ALA A 136 -0.04 0.37 5.19
N VAL A 137 -1.23 0.99 5.20
CA VAL A 137 -1.62 1.92 4.12
C VAL A 137 -0.80 3.21 4.22
N ALA A 138 -0.63 3.74 5.44
CA ALA A 138 0.11 4.98 5.68
C ALA A 138 1.60 4.88 5.33
N SER A 139 2.21 3.69 5.44
CA SER A 139 3.64 3.51 5.13
C SER A 139 3.98 3.83 3.67
N TYR A 140 3.02 3.76 2.74
CA TYR A 140 3.23 4.17 1.35
C TYR A 140 3.24 5.69 1.14
N GLY A 141 3.02 6.47 2.20
CA GLY A 141 3.05 7.93 2.15
C GLY A 141 4.40 8.47 1.69
N MET A 142 5.49 7.76 1.97
CA MET A 142 6.83 8.11 1.47
C MET A 142 6.93 8.07 -0.06
N PHE A 143 6.12 7.26 -0.73
CA PHE A 143 6.10 7.14 -2.20
C PHE A 143 4.97 7.95 -2.85
N LEU A 144 4.16 8.68 -2.09
CA LEU A 144 2.98 9.37 -2.62
C LEU A 144 3.34 10.34 -3.75
N ASN A 145 2.59 10.29 -4.86
CA ASN A 145 2.82 11.03 -6.09
C ASN A 145 4.12 10.70 -6.84
N GLN A 146 4.91 9.73 -6.36
CA GLN A 146 6.09 9.27 -7.07
C GLN A 146 5.71 8.26 -8.15
N LYS A 147 6.51 8.25 -9.23
CA LYS A 147 6.40 7.25 -10.29
C LYS A 147 7.17 5.99 -9.90
N VAL A 148 6.50 4.85 -9.99
CA VAL A 148 7.04 3.53 -9.68
C VAL A 148 6.95 2.68 -10.95
N PRO A 149 8.04 2.04 -11.40
CA PRO A 149 7.96 1.05 -12.47
C PRO A 149 7.16 -0.16 -11.98
N VAL A 150 6.24 -0.66 -12.80
CA VAL A 150 5.47 -1.87 -12.53
C VAL A 150 5.72 -2.86 -13.65
N GLU A 151 6.30 -4.00 -13.30
CA GLU A 151 6.55 -5.10 -14.22
C GLU A 151 5.28 -5.96 -14.33
N LEU A 152 4.82 -6.20 -15.55
CA LEU A 152 3.70 -7.07 -15.90
C LEU A 152 4.25 -8.39 -16.45
N THR A 153 3.90 -9.50 -15.81
CA THR A 153 4.51 -10.81 -16.09
C THR A 153 3.55 -11.77 -16.78
N ALA A 154 2.24 -11.69 -16.51
CA ALA A 154 1.24 -12.52 -17.16
C ALA A 154 -0.15 -11.88 -17.17
N LEU A 155 -0.97 -12.27 -18.15
CA LEU A 155 -2.42 -12.09 -18.14
C LEU A 155 -3.08 -13.38 -17.66
N LEU A 156 -3.95 -13.27 -16.65
CA LEU A 156 -4.82 -14.37 -16.21
C LEU A 156 -6.28 -14.01 -16.46
N PHE A 157 -7.05 -14.95 -16.99
CA PHE A 157 -8.46 -14.72 -17.26
C PHE A 157 -9.32 -15.98 -17.21
N THR A 158 -10.60 -15.74 -16.97
CA THR A 158 -11.73 -16.68 -17.11
C THR A 158 -12.80 -16.02 -17.97
N ASP A 159 -13.92 -16.68 -18.21
CA ASP A 159 -15.12 -16.06 -18.80
C ASP A 159 -15.71 -14.92 -17.93
N LYS A 160 -15.34 -14.83 -16.64
CA LYS A 160 -15.93 -13.88 -15.68
C LYS A 160 -15.04 -12.72 -15.26
N MET A 161 -13.72 -12.85 -15.39
CA MET A 161 -12.78 -11.84 -14.91
C MET A 161 -11.41 -11.99 -15.56
N ALA A 162 -10.67 -10.88 -15.61
CA ALA A 162 -9.28 -10.86 -16.03
C ALA A 162 -8.43 -9.88 -15.22
N ALA A 163 -7.19 -10.28 -14.96
CA ALA A 163 -6.21 -9.45 -14.30
C ALA A 163 -4.79 -9.71 -14.83
N LEU A 164 -3.97 -8.67 -14.80
CA LEU A 164 -2.54 -8.73 -15.08
C LEU A 164 -1.80 -9.02 -13.78
N GLU A 165 -1.01 -10.09 -13.75
CA GLU A 165 -0.01 -10.29 -12.72
C GLU A 165 1.08 -9.23 -12.86
N ALA A 166 1.41 -8.59 -11.74
CA ALA A 166 2.23 -7.41 -11.76
C ALA A 166 3.08 -7.28 -10.49
N GLN A 167 4.29 -6.74 -10.60
CA GLN A 167 5.15 -6.46 -9.47
C GLN A 167 5.64 -5.01 -9.50
N PRO A 168 5.49 -4.24 -8.42
CA PRO A 168 6.15 -2.96 -8.32
C PRO A 168 7.68 -3.13 -8.20
N GLY A 169 8.41 -2.21 -8.81
CA GLY A 169 9.86 -2.09 -8.69
C GLY A 169 10.27 -1.14 -7.56
N SER A 170 11.36 -0.42 -7.78
CA SER A 170 11.96 0.48 -6.77
C SER A 170 11.93 1.94 -7.21
N VAL A 171 11.97 2.85 -6.24
CA VAL A 171 12.18 4.28 -6.43
C VAL A 171 13.33 4.73 -5.55
N ASP A 172 14.33 5.39 -6.13
CA ASP A 172 15.54 5.85 -5.43
C ASP A 172 16.25 4.74 -4.61
N GLY A 173 16.19 3.49 -5.10
CA GLY A 173 16.75 2.32 -4.43
C GLY A 173 15.80 1.65 -3.42
N GLU A 174 14.74 2.33 -2.99
CA GLU A 174 13.74 1.80 -2.07
C GLU A 174 12.72 0.93 -2.80
N LYS A 175 12.57 -0.32 -2.37
CA LYS A 175 11.66 -1.28 -3.01
C LYS A 175 10.21 -1.01 -2.61
N VAL A 176 9.34 -0.80 -3.60
CA VAL A 176 7.89 -0.74 -3.37
C VAL A 176 7.34 -2.15 -3.40
N VAL A 177 6.75 -2.61 -2.29
CA VAL A 177 6.23 -3.99 -2.17
C VAL A 177 4.74 -3.92 -1.92
N SER A 178 3.93 -4.65 -2.70
CA SER A 178 2.51 -4.85 -2.38
C SER A 178 2.38 -5.85 -1.23
N LYS A 179 1.42 -5.62 -0.33
CA LYS A 179 1.07 -6.53 0.77
C LYS A 179 0.16 -7.68 0.33
N ASN A 180 -0.40 -7.60 -0.87
CA ASN A 180 -1.20 -8.69 -1.42
C ASN A 180 -0.31 -9.89 -1.79
N GLU A 181 -0.75 -11.11 -1.48
CA GLU A 181 -0.01 -12.34 -1.82
C GLU A 181 0.21 -12.49 -3.33
N TRP A 182 -0.79 -12.08 -4.11
CA TRP A 182 -0.72 -12.02 -5.56
C TRP A 182 -1.02 -10.59 -6.02
N PRO A 183 0.00 -9.75 -6.19
CA PRO A 183 -0.19 -8.40 -6.67
C PRO A 183 -0.60 -8.43 -8.15
N HIS A 184 -1.71 -7.75 -8.46
CA HIS A 184 -2.31 -7.78 -9.78
C HIS A 184 -3.06 -6.48 -10.08
N VAL A 185 -3.37 -6.30 -11.35
CA VAL A 185 -4.19 -5.21 -11.89
C VAL A 185 -5.43 -5.84 -12.51
N THR A 186 -6.60 -5.62 -11.90
CA THR A 186 -7.86 -6.09 -12.50
C THR A 186 -8.17 -5.22 -13.72
N ILE A 187 -8.36 -5.85 -14.88
CA ILE A 187 -8.64 -5.14 -16.14
C ILE A 187 -10.09 -5.32 -16.61
N TRP A 188 -10.76 -6.37 -16.16
CA TRP A 188 -12.14 -6.64 -16.55
C TRP A 188 -12.85 -7.59 -15.57
N THR A 189 -14.14 -7.39 -15.39
CA THR A 189 -15.06 -8.29 -14.68
C THR A 189 -16.40 -8.30 -15.41
N ALA A 190 -17.03 -9.47 -15.49
CA ALA A 190 -18.39 -9.61 -15.96
C ALA A 190 -19.37 -8.85 -15.05
N GLU A 191 -20.58 -8.58 -15.56
CA GLU A 191 -21.63 -7.94 -14.78
C GLU A 191 -21.94 -8.74 -13.50
N GLY A 192 -22.06 -8.03 -12.38
CA GLY A 192 -22.29 -8.63 -11.06
C GLY A 192 -21.06 -9.26 -10.39
N VAL A 193 -19.92 -9.38 -11.08
CA VAL A 193 -18.67 -9.90 -10.49
C VAL A 193 -17.88 -8.76 -9.86
N ALA A 194 -17.56 -8.88 -8.58
CA ALA A 194 -16.79 -7.84 -7.89
C ALA A 194 -15.29 -7.93 -8.27
N PRO A 195 -14.57 -6.80 -8.46
CA PRO A 195 -13.13 -6.82 -8.77
C PRO A 195 -12.28 -7.61 -7.77
N LYS A 196 -12.68 -7.65 -6.49
CA LYS A 196 -12.00 -8.45 -5.45
C LYS A 196 -11.93 -9.95 -5.78
N GLU A 197 -12.83 -10.48 -6.62
CA GLU A 197 -12.83 -11.90 -6.99
C GLU A 197 -11.63 -12.27 -7.86
N ALA A 198 -11.01 -11.29 -8.55
CA ALA A 198 -9.79 -11.50 -9.33
C ALA A 198 -8.65 -12.11 -8.49
N ASN A 199 -8.62 -11.90 -7.17
CA ASN A 199 -7.67 -12.55 -6.26
C ASN A 199 -7.72 -14.09 -6.33
N THR A 200 -8.80 -14.69 -6.83
CA THR A 200 -8.95 -16.15 -6.96
C THR A 200 -8.33 -16.71 -8.25
N LEU A 201 -7.93 -15.85 -9.21
CA LEU A 201 -7.40 -16.27 -10.51
C LEU A 201 -6.19 -17.23 -10.42
N PRO A 202 -5.19 -17.05 -9.53
CA PRO A 202 -4.10 -18.01 -9.38
C PRO A 202 -4.58 -19.41 -8.99
N ARG A 203 -5.54 -19.48 -8.07
CA ARG A 203 -6.17 -20.74 -7.66
C ARG A 203 -7.01 -21.35 -8.78
N LEU A 204 -7.78 -20.54 -9.50
CA LEU A 204 -8.55 -21.05 -10.64
C LEU A 204 -7.63 -21.59 -11.74
N PHE A 205 -6.46 -20.96 -11.95
CA PHE A 205 -5.45 -21.47 -12.88
C PHE A 205 -4.87 -22.81 -12.41
N SER A 206 -4.53 -22.96 -11.12
CA SER A 206 -4.04 -24.24 -10.59
C SER A 206 -5.09 -25.36 -10.64
N GLU A 207 -6.37 -25.01 -10.60
CA GLU A 207 -7.50 -25.93 -10.80
C GLU A 207 -7.85 -26.17 -12.29
N GLY A 208 -7.12 -25.58 -13.24
CA GLY A 208 -7.37 -25.70 -14.69
C GLY A 208 -8.61 -24.95 -15.20
N LYS A 209 -9.15 -24.01 -14.40
CA LYS A 209 -10.36 -23.23 -14.67
C LYS A 209 -10.09 -21.82 -15.18
N ALA A 210 -8.84 -21.38 -15.17
CA ALA A 210 -8.41 -20.11 -15.75
C ALA A 210 -7.31 -20.33 -16.78
N THR A 211 -7.16 -19.37 -17.68
CA THR A 211 -6.05 -19.31 -18.62
C THR A 211 -5.00 -18.34 -18.11
N ARG A 212 -3.71 -18.71 -18.21
CA ARG A 212 -2.56 -17.84 -17.99
C ARG A 212 -1.80 -17.70 -19.31
N VAL A 213 -1.45 -16.47 -19.68
CA VAL A 213 -0.61 -16.15 -20.83
C VAL A 213 0.51 -15.22 -20.37
N GLU A 214 1.75 -15.65 -20.56
CA GLU A 214 2.92 -14.91 -20.07
C GLU A 214 3.34 -13.79 -21.02
N PHE A 215 3.86 -12.71 -20.45
CA PHE A 215 4.63 -11.71 -21.18
C PHE A 215 6.09 -12.15 -21.20
N SER A 216 6.60 -12.48 -22.38
CA SER A 216 7.99 -12.86 -22.59
C SER A 216 8.61 -11.99 -23.70
N PRO A 217 9.45 -11.00 -23.36
CA PRO A 217 9.85 -10.60 -22.00
C PRO A 217 8.72 -9.90 -21.21
N PRO A 218 8.84 -9.78 -19.88
CA PRO A 218 7.94 -8.95 -19.07
C PRO A 218 7.89 -7.50 -19.56
N ILE A 219 6.74 -6.84 -19.38
CA ILE A 219 6.52 -5.45 -19.81
C ILE A 219 6.59 -4.54 -18.58
N THR A 220 7.35 -3.45 -18.64
CA THR A 220 7.36 -2.44 -17.56
C THR A 220 6.55 -1.21 -17.95
N ILE A 221 5.60 -0.84 -17.09
CA ILE A 221 4.79 0.39 -17.21
C ILE A 221 5.01 1.25 -15.97
N SER A 222 5.23 2.54 -16.15
CA SER A 222 5.38 3.47 -15.03
C SER A 222 4.03 3.95 -14.53
N GLY A 223 3.77 3.78 -13.23
CA GLY A 223 2.54 4.23 -12.58
C GLY A 223 2.80 5.16 -11.41
N THR A 224 1.77 5.86 -10.93
CA THR A 224 1.90 6.83 -9.82
C THR A 224 1.24 6.32 -8.55
N VAL A 225 1.93 6.37 -7.41
CA VAL A 225 1.36 5.99 -6.11
C VAL A 225 0.33 7.02 -5.66
N GLN A 226 -0.86 6.54 -5.28
CA GLN A 226 -1.99 7.35 -4.84
C GLN A 226 -2.72 6.68 -3.65
N PHE A 227 -3.43 7.51 -2.89
CA PHE A 227 -4.34 7.09 -1.84
C PHE A 227 -5.80 7.26 -2.27
N TYR A 228 -6.65 6.34 -1.81
CA TYR A 228 -8.08 6.28 -2.08
C TYR A 228 -8.85 6.05 -0.81
#